data_AF-A0A4R5GY92-F1
#
_entry.id   AF-A0A4R5GY92-F1
#
_cell.length_a   1.000
_cell.length_b   1.000
_cell.length_c   1.000
_cell.angle_alpha   90.00
_cell.angle_beta   90.00
_cell.angle_gamma   90.00
#
_symmetry.space_group_name_H-M   'P 1'
#
loop_
_entity.id
_entity.type
_entity.pdbx_description
1 polymer ?
#
loop_
_entity_poly.entity_id
_entity_poly.type
_entity_poly.pdbx_seq_one_letter_code
_entity_poly.pdbx_strand_id
1 'polypeptide(L)'
;MEFTFETDKESYEFCIDVIKTLSHGFGMSENDALTLINKEWRHIGFFNKEHVFHHESAEYFANELFFGHDSYWWLNEKLRSTKGLTPLKQAPLKESI
;
A
#
# COMPACT_ATOMS: atom_id res chain seq x y z
N MET A 1 1.17 5.41 17.39
CA MET A 1 0.77 5.48 15.96
C MET A 1 -0.68 5.90 15.95
N GLU A 2 -1.06 6.94 15.23
CA GLU A 2 -2.42 7.50 15.27
C GLU A 2 -2.95 7.69 13.85
N PHE A 3 -4.03 7.00 13.53
CA PHE A 3 -4.71 7.12 12.24
C PHE A 3 -5.73 8.26 12.28
N THR A 4 -5.85 9.03 11.19
CA THR A 4 -6.79 10.16 11.08
C THR A 4 -8.18 9.75 10.61
N PHE A 5 -8.46 8.44 10.62
CA PHE A 5 -9.73 7.83 10.23
C PHE A 5 -10.09 6.78 11.27
N GLU A 6 -11.39 6.52 11.42
CA GLU A 6 -11.86 5.53 12.38
C GLU A 6 -11.60 4.13 11.84
N THR A 7 -11.21 3.18 12.70
CA THR A 7 -11.00 1.77 12.33
C THR A 7 -11.55 0.85 13.41
N ASP A 8 -11.98 -0.35 13.04
CA ASP A 8 -12.12 -1.43 14.03
C ASP A 8 -10.73 -2.03 14.37
N LYS A 9 -10.72 -3.01 15.29
CA LYS A 9 -9.48 -3.64 15.77
C LYS A 9 -8.74 -4.40 14.65
N GLU A 10 -9.47 -5.14 13.82
CA GLU A 10 -8.89 -5.97 12.76
C GLU A 10 -8.30 -5.10 11.66
N SER A 11 -9.06 -4.09 11.25
CA SER A 11 -8.63 -3.01 10.38
C SER A 11 -7.42 -2.23 10.90
N TYR A 12 -7.34 -1.97 12.21
CA TYR A 12 -6.19 -1.32 12.82
C TYR A 12 -4.93 -2.19 12.65
N GLU A 13 -5.03 -3.48 12.97
CA GLU A 13 -3.94 -4.45 12.81
C GLU A 13 -3.48 -4.53 11.35
N PHE A 14 -4.42 -4.54 10.41
CA PHE A 14 -4.12 -4.48 8.98
C PHE A 14 -3.35 -3.22 8.58
N CYS A 15 -3.78 -2.04 9.04
CA CYS A 15 -3.07 -0.79 8.75
C CYS A 15 -1.64 -0.82 9.30
N ILE A 16 -1.43 -1.41 10.48
CA ILE A 16 -0.10 -1.62 11.06
C ILE A 16 0.75 -2.55 10.18
N ASP A 17 0.17 -3.61 9.63
CA ASP A 17 0.90 -4.53 8.76
C ASP A 17 1.27 -3.89 7.41
N VAL A 18 0.42 -3.00 6.87
CA VAL A 18 0.79 -2.17 5.71
C VAL A 18 1.95 -1.24 6.04
N ILE A 19 1.98 -0.61 7.22
CA ILE A 19 3.10 0.25 7.66
C ILE A 19 4.40 -0.55 7.76
N LYS A 20 4.37 -1.72 8.39
CA LYS A 20 5.54 -2.60 8.48
C LYS A 20 6.01 -3.04 7.09
N THR A 21 5.07 -3.34 6.20
CA THR A 21 5.38 -3.76 4.83
C THR A 21 6.01 -2.62 4.02
N LEU A 22 5.53 -1.39 4.18
CA LEU A 22 6.16 -0.19 3.62
C LEU A 22 7.57 0.01 4.16
N SER A 23 7.75 -0.17 5.47
CA SER A 23 9.05 0.00 6.14
C SER A 23 10.06 -1.06 5.70
N HIS A 24 9.71 -2.34 5.79
CA HIS A 24 10.62 -3.43 5.46
C HIS A 24 10.82 -3.60 3.95
N GLY A 25 9.77 -3.42 3.15
CA GLY A 25 9.80 -3.66 1.71
C GLY A 25 10.37 -2.49 0.90
N PHE A 26 10.19 -1.26 1.37
CA PHE A 26 10.59 -0.04 0.65
C PHE A 26 11.57 0.85 1.42
N GLY A 27 11.98 0.46 2.63
CA GLY A 27 12.89 1.25 3.47
C GLY A 27 12.28 2.56 3.95
N MET A 28 10.95 2.68 3.95
CA MET A 28 10.24 3.87 4.41
C MET A 28 10.26 3.95 5.94
N SER A 29 10.39 5.13 6.54
CA SER A 29 10.24 5.22 8.00
C SER A 29 8.78 4.94 8.38
N GLU A 30 8.52 4.36 9.56
CA GLU A 30 7.15 4.11 10.02
C GLU A 30 6.32 5.41 10.10
N ASN A 31 6.96 6.55 10.41
CA ASN A 31 6.31 7.85 10.44
C ASN A 31 5.90 8.33 9.03
N ASP A 32 6.75 8.12 8.03
CA ASP A 32 6.42 8.47 6.64
C ASP A 32 5.30 7.56 6.12
N ALA A 33 5.36 6.26 6.44
CA ALA A 33 4.33 5.30 6.08
C ALA A 33 2.98 5.64 6.72
N LEU A 34 2.97 6.01 8.02
CA LEU A 34 1.77 6.50 8.69
C LEU A 34 1.22 7.76 8.03
N THR A 35 2.09 8.72 7.71
CA THR A 35 1.70 9.98 7.06
C THR A 35 1.07 9.72 5.69
N LEU A 36 1.65 8.80 4.92
CA LEU A 36 1.14 8.37 3.62
C LEU A 36 -0.23 7.72 3.74
N ILE A 37 -0.40 6.75 4.64
CA ILE A 37 -1.68 6.10 4.88
C ILE A 37 -2.75 7.11 5.30
N ASN A 38 -2.45 7.99 6.26
CA ASN A 38 -3.39 9.03 6.69
C ASN A 38 -3.77 9.96 5.53
N LYS A 39 -2.82 10.33 4.67
CA LYS A 39 -3.09 11.17 3.51
C LYS A 39 -4.00 10.47 2.50
N GLU A 40 -3.69 9.22 2.14
CA GLU A 40 -4.39 8.48 1.10
C GLU A 40 -5.75 7.98 1.58
N TRP A 41 -5.89 7.57 2.85
CA TRP A 41 -7.09 6.89 3.36
C TRP A 41 -8.01 7.79 4.19
N ARG A 42 -7.68 9.06 4.44
CA ARG A 42 -8.56 10.00 5.17
C ARG A 42 -9.97 10.12 4.61
N HIS A 43 -10.15 9.87 3.31
CA HIS A 43 -11.44 10.04 2.63
C HIS A 43 -12.42 8.89 2.91
N ILE A 44 -11.96 7.80 3.52
CA ILE A 44 -12.75 6.59 3.77
C ILE A 44 -13.68 6.77 4.99
N GLY A 45 -13.34 7.67 5.92
CA GLY A 45 -14.13 7.96 7.12
C GLY A 45 -14.02 6.85 8.17
N PHE A 46 -14.61 5.69 7.91
CA PHE A 46 -14.53 4.48 8.75
C PHE A 46 -14.00 3.30 7.96
N PHE A 47 -12.88 2.74 8.40
CA PHE A 47 -12.20 1.62 7.75
C PHE A 47 -12.52 0.32 8.50
N ASN A 48 -13.37 -0.51 7.90
CA ASN A 48 -13.82 -1.79 8.46
C ASN A 48 -13.69 -2.94 7.44
N LYS A 49 -13.96 -4.16 7.91
CA LYS A 49 -13.90 -5.41 7.11
C LYS A 49 -14.81 -5.48 5.88
N GLU A 50 -15.84 -4.64 5.79
CA GLU A 50 -16.74 -4.61 4.62
C GLU A 50 -16.16 -3.78 3.47
N HIS A 51 -15.06 -3.06 3.70
CA HIS A 51 -14.38 -2.35 2.63
C HIS A 51 -13.51 -3.28 1.80
N VAL A 52 -13.36 -2.91 0.52
CA VAL A 52 -12.52 -3.57 -0.50
C VAL A 52 -11.09 -3.84 -0.02
N PHE A 53 -10.61 -3.09 0.99
CA PHE A 53 -9.28 -3.25 1.58
C PHE A 53 -9.01 -4.61 2.23
N HIS A 54 -10.02 -5.37 2.63
CA HIS A 54 -9.82 -6.71 3.18
C HIS A 54 -9.79 -7.82 2.11
N HIS A 55 -9.97 -7.47 0.84
CA HIS A 55 -9.84 -8.44 -0.27
C HIS A 55 -8.41 -8.56 -0.82
N GLU A 56 -7.52 -7.63 -0.43
CA GLU A 56 -6.16 -7.56 -0.92
C GLU A 56 -5.16 -7.60 0.26
N SER A 57 -3.92 -8.00 -0.01
CA SER A 57 -2.87 -8.16 1.00
C SER A 57 -2.24 -6.83 1.44
N ALA A 58 -1.50 -6.85 2.55
CA ALA A 58 -0.73 -5.69 2.98
C ALA A 58 0.36 -5.32 1.95
N GLU A 59 0.93 -6.32 1.27
CA GLU A 59 1.86 -6.16 0.15
C GLU A 59 1.23 -5.44 -1.03
N TYR A 60 -0.01 -5.77 -1.39
CA TYR A 60 -0.76 -5.07 -2.42
C TYR A 60 -0.87 -3.58 -2.09
N PHE A 61 -1.36 -3.23 -0.89
CA PHE A 61 -1.51 -1.82 -0.51
C PHE A 61 -0.18 -1.10 -0.35
N ALA A 62 0.86 -1.78 0.13
CA ALA A 62 2.19 -1.18 0.19
C ALA A 62 2.72 -0.83 -1.21
N ASN A 63 2.53 -1.71 -2.20
CA ASN A 63 2.86 -1.40 -3.60
C ASN A 63 2.01 -0.23 -4.13
N GLU A 64 0.70 -0.26 -3.90
CA GLU A 64 -0.23 0.76 -4.35
C GLU A 64 0.10 2.14 -3.76
N LEU A 65 0.41 2.22 -2.47
CA LEU A 65 0.79 3.45 -1.79
C LEU A 65 2.17 3.94 -2.21
N PHE A 66 3.15 3.04 -2.40
CA PHE A 66 4.52 3.43 -2.72
C PHE A 66 4.69 3.88 -4.18
N PHE A 67 4.10 3.16 -5.13
CA PHE A 67 4.22 3.48 -6.55
C PHE A 67 3.09 4.37 -7.06
N GLY A 68 1.91 4.29 -6.44
CA GLY A 68 0.68 4.91 -6.93
C GLY A 68 -0.05 4.05 -7.97
N HIS A 69 -1.37 4.17 -8.05
CA HIS A 69 -2.24 3.44 -8.98
C HIS A 69 -1.78 3.51 -10.44
N ASP A 70 -1.49 4.73 -10.91
CA ASP A 70 -1.14 5.03 -12.31
C ASP A 70 0.28 4.58 -12.70
N SER A 71 1.03 4.00 -11.75
CA SER A 71 2.35 3.44 -12.03
C SER A 71 2.30 2.10 -12.76
N TYR A 72 1.15 1.41 -12.75
CA TYR A 72 0.97 0.06 -13.26
C TYR A 72 2.01 -0.92 -12.68
N TRP A 73 2.24 -0.85 -11.37
CA TRP A 73 3.31 -1.58 -10.68
C TRP A 73 3.20 -3.10 -10.84
N TRP A 74 2.01 -3.64 -11.05
CA TRP A 74 1.76 -5.06 -11.32
C TRP A 74 2.26 -5.56 -12.68
N LEU A 75 2.67 -4.67 -13.59
CA LEU A 75 3.22 -5.07 -14.89
C LEU A 75 4.70 -5.44 -14.78
N ASN A 76 5.07 -6.59 -15.36
CA ASN A 76 6.48 -6.96 -15.51
C ASN A 76 7.23 -6.03 -16.49
N GLU A 77 8.56 -6.02 -16.39
CA GLU A 77 9.43 -5.14 -17.17
C GLU A 77 9.25 -5.25 -18.69
N LYS A 78 8.98 -6.47 -19.19
CA LYS A 78 8.73 -6.70 -20.61
C LYS A 78 7.46 -5.96 -21.06
N LEU A 79 6.36 -6.12 -20.34
CA LEU A 79 5.10 -5.44 -20.64
C LEU A 79 5.22 -3.92 -20.48
N ARG A 80 5.93 -3.46 -19.44
CA ARG A 80 6.21 -2.03 -19.25
C ARG A 80 6.94 -1.44 -20.45
N SER A 81 8.01 -2.11 -20.90
CA SER A 81 8.80 -1.70 -22.08
C SER A 81 7.94 -1.62 -23.34
N THR A 82 7.09 -2.62 -23.59
CA THR A 82 6.19 -2.60 -24.76
C THR A 82 5.15 -1.49 -24.73
N LYS A 83 4.79 -1.00 -23.53
CA LYS A 83 3.84 0.10 -23.33
C LYS A 83 4.51 1.47 -23.23
N GLY A 84 5.83 1.55 -23.36
CA GLY A 84 6.58 2.80 -23.20
C GLY A 84 6.58 3.35 -21.77
N LEU A 85 6.30 2.52 -20.77
CA LEU A 85 6.31 2.92 -19.37
C LEU A 85 7.74 2.95 -18.83
N THR A 86 8.04 3.93 -17.97
CA THR A 86 9.33 4.01 -17.29
C THR A 86 9.56 2.81 -16.37
N PRO A 87 10.82 2.37 -16.18
CA PRO A 87 11.15 1.38 -15.16
C PRO A 87 10.72 1.85 -13.76
N LEU A 88 10.30 0.90 -12.92
CA LEU A 88 10.01 1.20 -11.52
C LEU A 88 11.30 1.49 -10.77
N LYS A 89 11.20 2.31 -9.73
CA LYS A 89 12.34 2.65 -8.86
C LYS A 89 12.93 1.42 -8.15
N GLN A 90 12.08 0.44 -7.86
CA GLN A 90 12.46 -0.87 -7.33
C GLN A 90 11.42 -1.92 -7.72
N ALA A 91 11.72 -3.20 -7.47
CA ALA A 91 10.77 -4.28 -7.72
C ALA A 91 9.55 -4.18 -6.76
N PRO A 92 8.33 -4.47 -7.25
CA PRO A 92 7.16 -4.62 -6.39
C PRO A 92 7.32 -5.78 -5.41
N LEU A 93 6.68 -5.65 -4.25
CA LEU A 93 6.56 -6.74 -3.28
C LEU A 93 5.70 -7.84 -3.89
N LYS A 94 6.09 -9.09 -3.61
CA LYS A 94 5.31 -10.26 -4.00
C LYS A 94 4.39 -10.61 -2.85
N GLU A 95 3.13 -10.86 -3.18
CA GLU A 95 2.16 -11.36 -2.22
C GLU A 95 2.60 -12.76 -1.76
N SER A 96 2.64 -12.94 -0.45
CA SER A 96 2.95 -14.23 0.16
C SER A 96 1.73 -15.14 -0.05
N ILE A 97 1.80 -16.07 -1.02
CA ILE A 97 0.77 -17.08 -1.33
C ILE A 97 0.76 -18.16 -0.24
#